data_AF-A0A286DYA9-F1
#
_entry.id   AF-A0A286DYA9-F1
#
_cell.length_a   1.000
_cell.length_b   1.000
_cell.length_c   1.000
_cell.angle_alpha   90.00
_cell.angle_beta   90.00
_cell.angle_gamma   90.00
#
_symmetry.space_group_name_H-M   'P 1'
#
loop_
_entity.id
_entity.type
_entity.pdbx_description
1 polymer ?
#
loop_
_entity_poly.entity_id
_entity_poly.type
_entity_poly.pdbx_seq_one_letter_code
_entity_poly.pdbx_strand_id
1 'polypeptide(L)'
;MKKTYTGRTLGGGRMTVECPDWCVTDHAYWDDPADDMFHSTEPVELELPKDRAGYRPASRWPLLTAELRQHSTTPGPAGVSVWLLPQDGHTDNSVEVDARGLDAFIAQLDATRERLVEARGLLARIDAESRQPAA
;
A
#
# COMPACT_ATOMS: atom_id res chain seq x y z
N MET A 1 19.92 -7.86 14.17
CA MET A 1 19.46 -8.98 15.01
C MET A 1 18.10 -9.37 14.45
N LYS A 2 17.93 -10.60 13.97
CA LYS A 2 16.64 -11.04 13.40
C LYS A 2 15.56 -10.96 14.48
N LYS A 3 14.38 -10.42 14.13
CA LYS A 3 13.22 -10.41 15.02
C LYS A 3 12.63 -11.83 15.06
N THR A 4 12.16 -12.27 16.22
CA THR A 4 11.50 -13.56 16.38
C THR A 4 10.18 -13.39 17.09
N TYR A 5 9.18 -14.17 16.72
CA TYR A 5 7.90 -14.26 17.40
C TYR A 5 7.67 -15.67 17.95
N THR A 6 7.23 -15.79 19.20
CA THR A 6 6.86 -17.08 19.81
C THR A 6 5.39 -17.08 20.23
N GLY A 7 4.54 -17.68 19.40
CA GLY A 7 3.10 -17.77 19.62
C GLY A 7 2.59 -19.19 19.85
N ARG A 8 1.28 -19.32 20.05
CA ARG A 8 0.60 -20.63 19.99
C ARG A 8 0.50 -21.10 18.54
N THR A 9 0.44 -22.39 18.30
CA THR A 9 0.07 -22.92 16.98
C THR A 9 -1.43 -23.22 16.91
N LEU A 10 -1.98 -23.34 15.70
CA LEU A 10 -3.36 -23.80 15.49
C LEU A 10 -3.64 -25.15 16.18
N GLY A 11 -2.63 -26.02 16.23
CA GLY A 11 -2.67 -27.30 16.94
C GLY A 11 -2.55 -27.21 18.47
N GLY A 12 -2.56 -26.02 19.06
CA GLY A 12 -2.46 -25.79 20.50
C GLY A 12 -1.04 -25.91 21.08
N GLY A 13 -0.02 -26.09 20.23
CA GLY A 13 1.39 -26.09 20.62
C GLY A 13 1.96 -24.68 20.74
N ARG A 14 3.29 -24.57 20.82
CA ARG A 14 4.02 -23.29 20.71
C ARG A 14 5.12 -23.42 19.67
N MET A 15 5.33 -22.36 18.90
CA MET A 15 6.37 -22.30 17.88
C MET A 15 7.06 -20.94 17.91
N THR A 16 8.34 -20.90 17.55
CA THR A 16 9.07 -19.66 17.31
C THR A 16 9.33 -19.51 15.82
N VAL A 17 8.92 -18.37 15.26
CA VAL A 17 9.16 -17.99 13.86
C VAL A 17 10.21 -16.90 13.82
N GLU A 18 11.16 -17.02 12.89
CA GLU A 18 12.04 -15.92 12.53
C GLU A 18 11.32 -14.99 11.56
N CYS A 19 11.11 -13.74 11.97
CA CYS A 19 10.56 -12.74 11.06
C CYS A 19 11.65 -12.30 10.08
N PRO A 20 11.31 -12.12 8.79
CA PRO A 20 12.19 -11.44 7.84
C PRO A 20 12.55 -10.04 8.34
N ASP A 21 13.73 -9.53 7.98
CA ASP A 21 14.20 -8.22 8.44
C ASP A 21 13.31 -7.04 7.98
N TRP A 22 12.54 -7.25 6.91
CA TRP A 22 11.57 -6.28 6.39
C TRP A 22 10.19 -6.34 7.09
N CYS A 23 9.94 -7.34 7.95
CA CYS A 23 8.66 -7.49 8.63
C CYS A 23 8.49 -6.43 9.73
N VAL A 24 7.36 -5.72 9.68
CA VAL A 24 7.00 -4.65 10.63
C VAL A 24 5.84 -5.05 11.54
N THR A 25 5.10 -6.10 11.17
CA THR A 25 3.96 -6.61 11.93
C THR A 25 4.34 -6.94 13.39
N ASP A 26 3.57 -6.39 14.34
CA ASP A 26 3.65 -6.79 15.74
C ASP A 26 2.74 -7.99 16.01
N HIS A 27 3.28 -9.18 15.78
CA HIS A 27 2.58 -10.44 15.98
C HIS A 27 2.14 -10.70 17.42
N ALA A 28 2.81 -10.09 18.40
CA ALA A 28 2.42 -10.24 19.80
C ALA A 28 1.17 -9.44 20.15
N TYR A 29 0.93 -8.32 19.45
CA TYR A 29 -0.29 -7.53 19.60
C TYR A 29 -1.52 -8.25 19.03
N TRP A 30 -1.38 -8.92 17.88
CA TRP A 30 -2.50 -9.57 17.19
C TRP A 30 -2.88 -10.94 17.75
N ASP A 31 -2.05 -11.54 18.60
CA ASP A 31 -2.19 -12.91 19.13
C ASP A 31 -2.38 -13.96 18.01
N ASP A 32 -1.76 -13.71 16.85
CA ASP A 32 -1.84 -14.58 15.69
C ASP A 32 -1.21 -15.95 16.01
N PRO A 33 -1.80 -17.06 15.52
CA PRO A 33 -1.13 -18.34 15.59
C PRO A 33 0.22 -18.26 14.88
N ALA A 34 1.28 -18.72 15.53
CA ALA A 34 2.63 -18.65 15.00
C ALA A 34 2.79 -19.38 13.66
N ASP A 35 1.98 -20.40 13.41
CA ASP A 35 1.91 -21.16 12.15
C ASP A 35 0.81 -20.68 11.20
N ASP A 36 0.17 -19.55 11.48
CA ASP A 36 -0.91 -18.99 10.66
C ASP A 36 -0.95 -17.46 10.81
N MET A 37 0.15 -16.84 10.39
CA MET A 37 0.36 -15.39 10.42
C MET A 37 0.96 -14.86 9.11
N PHE A 38 0.85 -13.55 8.90
CA PHE A 38 1.43 -12.83 7.76
C PHE A 38 2.51 -11.85 8.19
N HIS A 39 3.71 -11.99 7.63
CA HIS A 39 4.71 -10.94 7.65
C HIS A 39 4.32 -9.82 6.67
N SER A 40 4.35 -8.56 7.10
CA SER A 40 4.05 -7.40 6.24
C SER A 40 5.15 -6.36 6.29
N THR A 41 5.33 -5.59 5.20
CA THR A 41 6.17 -4.38 5.18
C THR A 41 5.44 -3.17 5.77
N GLU A 42 6.16 -2.07 6.00
CA GLU A 42 5.51 -0.76 6.16
C GLU A 42 4.63 -0.49 4.91
N PRO A 43 3.41 0.04 5.10
CA PRO A 43 2.54 0.35 3.97
C PRO A 43 3.08 1.52 3.15
N VAL A 44 2.95 1.43 1.84
CA VAL A 44 3.10 2.55 0.91
C VAL A 44 1.73 3.15 0.67
N GLU A 45 1.59 4.45 0.97
CA GLU A 45 0.30 5.15 0.89
C GLU A 45 0.34 6.23 -0.19
N LEU A 46 -0.65 6.20 -1.09
CA LEU A 46 -0.90 7.27 -2.05
C LEU A 46 -2.03 8.14 -1.52
N GLU A 47 -1.74 9.35 -1.07
CA GLU A 47 -2.75 10.25 -0.50
C GLU A 47 -3.17 11.35 -1.48
N LEU A 48 -4.40 11.85 -1.33
CA LEU A 48 -4.79 13.11 -1.98
C LEU A 48 -4.09 14.29 -1.28
N PRO A 49 -3.60 15.28 -2.04
CA PRO A 49 -3.12 16.51 -1.44
C PRO A 49 -4.26 17.22 -0.71
N LYS A 50 -3.95 17.86 0.42
CA LYS A 50 -4.86 18.78 1.11
C LYS A 50 -5.05 19.99 0.19
N ASP A 51 -6.24 20.12 -0.41
CA ASP A 51 -6.57 21.21 -1.31
C ASP A 51 -6.53 22.58 -0.61
N ARG A 52 -6.51 23.65 -1.41
CA ARG A 52 -6.56 25.07 -1.03
C ARG A 52 -7.72 25.36 -0.07
N ALA A 53 -7.50 26.39 0.75
CA ALA A 53 -8.29 26.82 1.91
C ALA A 53 -9.82 26.63 1.78
N GLY A 54 -10.33 25.45 2.14
CA GLY A 54 -11.76 25.21 2.29
C GLY A 54 -12.23 23.81 1.92
N TYR A 55 -11.58 23.14 0.96
CA TYR A 55 -11.98 21.79 0.56
C TYR A 55 -11.25 20.76 1.43
N ARG A 56 -11.95 20.22 2.43
CA ARG A 56 -11.47 19.03 3.15
C ARG A 56 -11.86 17.82 2.32
N PRO A 57 -10.92 16.97 1.87
CA PRO A 57 -11.30 15.67 1.33
C PRO A 57 -12.17 14.95 2.36
N ALA A 58 -13.28 14.35 1.90
CA ALA A 58 -14.27 13.71 2.76
C ALA A 58 -13.67 12.53 3.56
N SER A 59 -12.60 11.91 3.04
CA SER A 59 -11.82 10.89 3.72
C SER A 59 -10.43 11.41 4.08
N ARG A 60 -9.95 11.03 5.27
CA ARG A 60 -8.56 11.23 5.71
C ARG A 60 -7.66 10.05 5.35
N TRP A 61 -8.22 9.05 4.69
CA TRP A 61 -7.50 7.85 4.34
C TRP A 61 -6.72 8.03 3.03
N PRO A 62 -5.65 7.26 2.81
CA PRO A 62 -4.99 7.17 1.51
C PRO A 62 -6.01 6.84 0.41
N LEU A 63 -5.70 7.08 -0.85
CA LEU A 63 -6.45 6.54 -2.00
C LEU A 63 -6.12 5.07 -2.25
N LEU A 64 -4.88 4.71 -1.95
CA LEU A 64 -4.34 3.39 -2.12
C LEU A 64 -3.32 3.14 -1.02
N THR A 65 -3.41 1.98 -0.41
CA THR A 65 -2.35 1.43 0.44
C THR A 65 -1.81 0.18 -0.24
N ALA A 66 -0.49 0.04 -0.30
CA ALA A 66 0.18 -1.13 -0.83
C ALA A 66 1.13 -1.71 0.21
N GLU A 67 1.07 -3.02 0.45
CA GLU A 67 1.98 -3.71 1.36
C GLU A 67 2.42 -5.06 0.76
N LEU A 68 3.69 -5.40 0.96
CA LEU A 68 4.18 -6.75 0.68
C LEU A 68 3.79 -7.64 1.84
N ARG A 69 3.17 -8.79 1.54
CA ARG A 69 2.83 -9.82 2.51
C ARG A 69 3.51 -11.12 2.20
N GLN A 70 3.87 -11.86 3.24
CA GLN A 70 4.32 -13.24 3.13
C GLN A 70 3.66 -14.10 4.19
N HIS A 71 3.03 -15.19 3.77
CA HIS A 71 2.50 -16.16 4.72
C HIS A 71 3.64 -16.93 5.42
N SER A 72 3.54 -17.08 6.74
CA SER A 72 4.54 -17.79 7.56
C SER A 72 4.78 -19.25 7.15
N THR A 73 3.76 -19.94 6.65
CA THR A 73 3.87 -21.35 6.20
C THR A 73 4.40 -21.52 4.78
N THR A 74 4.48 -20.45 4.00
CA THR A 74 4.97 -20.48 2.61
C THR A 74 6.18 -19.57 2.47
N PRO A 75 7.34 -19.97 3.01
CA PRO A 75 8.53 -19.15 2.92
C PRO A 75 9.06 -19.05 1.48
N GLY A 76 9.51 -17.85 1.13
CA GLY A 76 10.10 -17.56 -0.19
C GLY A 76 9.12 -16.94 -1.19
N PRO A 77 9.59 -16.63 -2.40
CA PRO A 77 8.87 -15.74 -3.34
C PRO A 77 7.47 -16.23 -3.75
N ALA A 78 7.20 -17.54 -3.69
CA ALA A 78 5.91 -18.10 -4.06
C ALA A 78 4.80 -17.83 -3.01
N GLY A 79 5.18 -17.55 -1.76
CA GLY A 79 4.24 -17.17 -0.71
C GLY A 79 4.18 -15.66 -0.47
N VAL A 80 4.78 -14.88 -1.36
CA VAL A 80 4.82 -13.42 -1.29
C VAL A 80 3.83 -12.83 -2.27
N SER A 81 2.95 -11.95 -1.81
CA SER A 81 2.06 -11.14 -2.64
C SER A 81 2.15 -9.67 -2.24
N VAL A 82 1.77 -8.77 -3.15
CA VAL A 82 1.48 -7.39 -2.80
C VAL A 82 -0.01 -7.22 -2.71
N TRP A 83 -0.46 -6.73 -1.56
CA TRP A 83 -1.84 -6.35 -1.35
C TRP A 83 -2.01 -4.88 -1.76
N LEU A 84 -2.88 -4.64 -2.73
CA LEU A 84 -3.31 -3.31 -3.15
C LEU A 84 -4.69 -3.06 -2.54
N LEU A 85 -4.78 -2.15 -1.59
CA LEU A 85 -6.02 -1.82 -0.88
C LEU A 85 -6.53 -0.45 -1.37
N PRO A 86 -7.44 -0.42 -2.36
CA PRO A 86 -8.10 0.81 -2.76
C PRO A 86 -9.02 1.29 -1.63
N GLN A 87 -9.07 2.60 -1.44
CA GLN A 87 -9.82 3.18 -0.34
C GLN A 87 -11.23 3.56 -0.77
N ASP A 88 -12.13 2.60 -0.61
CA ASP A 88 -13.58 2.80 -0.61
C ASP A 88 -14.22 2.45 0.74
N GLY A 89 -13.41 2.16 1.76
CA GLY A 89 -13.87 1.75 3.10
C GLY A 89 -14.24 0.26 3.20
N HIS A 90 -14.01 -0.54 2.15
CA HIS A 90 -14.26 -1.97 2.15
C HIS A 90 -12.95 -2.75 1.89
N THR A 91 -12.49 -3.48 2.91
CA THR A 91 -11.32 -4.37 2.80
C THR A 91 -11.52 -5.47 1.76
N ASP A 92 -12.76 -5.77 1.39
CA ASP A 92 -13.13 -6.83 0.44
C ASP A 92 -12.74 -6.50 -1.01
N ASN A 93 -12.35 -5.26 -1.29
CA ASN A 93 -11.90 -4.81 -2.60
C ASN A 93 -10.37 -4.79 -2.75
N SER A 94 -9.63 -5.38 -1.80
CA SER A 94 -8.19 -5.57 -1.93
C SER A 94 -7.86 -6.51 -3.08
N VAL A 95 -6.80 -6.22 -3.82
CA VAL A 95 -6.28 -7.09 -4.87
C VAL A 95 -4.91 -7.59 -4.46
N GLU A 96 -4.73 -8.91 -4.49
CA GLU A 96 -3.42 -9.53 -4.35
C GLU A 96 -2.77 -9.67 -5.73
N VAL A 97 -1.53 -9.20 -5.86
CA VAL A 97 -0.76 -9.32 -7.10
C VAL A 97 0.60 -9.97 -6.84
N ASP A 98 1.08 -10.69 -7.86
CA ASP A 98 2.47 -11.15 -7.90
C ASP A 98 3.40 -10.05 -8.44
N ALA A 99 4.69 -10.38 -8.61
CA ALA A 99 5.68 -9.44 -9.14
C ALA A 99 5.29 -8.85 -10.52
N ARG A 100 4.73 -9.68 -11.42
CA ARG A 100 4.33 -9.22 -12.76
C ARG A 100 3.12 -8.28 -12.68
N GLY A 101 2.15 -8.59 -11.82
CA GLY A 101 1.00 -7.73 -11.57
C GLY A 101 1.42 -6.39 -10.95
N LEU A 102 2.38 -6.40 -10.02
CA LEU A 102 2.96 -5.19 -9.46
C LEU A 102 3.68 -4.34 -10.52
N ASP A 103 4.50 -4.96 -11.38
CA ASP A 103 5.17 -4.25 -12.48
C ASP A 103 4.16 -3.59 -13.43
N ALA A 104 3.08 -4.29 -13.77
CA ALA A 104 2.01 -3.76 -14.61
C ALA A 104 1.25 -2.61 -13.93
N PHE A 105 1.12 -2.65 -12.60
CA PHE A 105 0.52 -1.57 -11.82
C PHE A 105 1.43 -0.34 -11.76
N ILE A 106 2.73 -0.52 -11.51
CA ILE A 106 3.73 0.55 -11.53
C ILE A 106 3.75 1.25 -12.90
N ALA A 107 3.74 0.49 -14.00
CA ALA A 107 3.68 1.07 -15.34
C ALA A 107 2.42 1.94 -15.57
N GLN A 108 1.28 1.56 -14.99
CA GLN A 108 0.06 2.36 -15.05
C GLN A 108 0.15 3.64 -14.22
N LEU A 109 0.80 3.59 -13.05
CA LEU A 109 1.07 4.78 -12.23
C LEU A 109 1.99 5.76 -12.97
N ASP A 110 3.02 5.26 -13.64
CA ASP A 110 3.94 6.09 -14.42
C ASP A 110 3.24 6.79 -15.59
N ALA A 111 2.44 6.06 -16.37
CA ALA A 111 1.63 6.64 -17.44
C ALA A 111 0.62 7.67 -16.90
N THR A 112 0.03 7.41 -15.73
CA THR A 112 -0.88 8.35 -15.07
C THR A 112 -0.14 9.62 -14.63
N ARG A 113 1.06 9.48 -14.07
CA ARG A 113 1.92 10.60 -13.68
C ARG A 113 2.25 11.50 -14.87
N GLU A 114 2.60 10.93 -16.02
CA GLU A 114 2.88 11.69 -17.24
C GLU A 114 1.67 12.54 -17.65
N ARG A 115 0.47 11.96 -17.67
CA ARG A 115 -0.77 12.67 -17.99
C ARG A 115 -1.10 13.78 -16.98
N LEU A 116 -0.80 13.58 -15.69
CA LEU A 116 -0.96 14.63 -14.68
C LEU A 116 0.01 15.80 -14.88
N VAL A 117 1.23 15.53 -15.35
CA VAL A 117 2.21 16.57 -15.71
C VAL A 117 1.71 17.40 -16.89
N GLU A 118 1.15 16.76 -17.92
CA GLU A 118 0.51 17.44 -19.05
C GLU A 118 -0.65 18.33 -18.58
N ALA A 119 -1.54 17.79 -17.75
CA ALA A 119 -2.66 18.53 -17.18
C ALA A 119 -2.20 19.77 -16.38
N ARG A 120 -1.11 19.64 -15.61
CA ARG A 120 -0.48 20.78 -14.92
C ARG A 120 0.02 21.84 -15.89
N GLY A 121 0.62 21.42 -17.01
CA GLY A 121 1.07 22.32 -18.07
C GLY A 121 -0.10 23.09 -18.71
N LEU A 122 -1.21 22.40 -18.98
CA LEU A 122 -2.44 23.02 -19.47
C LEU A 122 -3.03 24.01 -18.47
N LEU A 123 -3.07 23.66 -17.18
CA LEU A 123 -3.54 24.55 -16.12
C LEU A 123 -2.73 25.85 -16.08
N ALA A 124 -1.40 25.75 -16.15
CA ALA A 124 -0.52 26.93 -16.17
C ALA A 124 -0.75 27.83 -17.40
N ARG A 125 -1.06 27.24 -18.56
CA ARG A 125 -1.40 28.00 -19.77
C ARG A 125 -2.72 28.76 -19.63
N ILE A 126 -3.76 28.09 -19.15
CA ILE A 126 -5.08 28.71 -18.89
C ILE A 126 -4.94 29.87 -17.90
N ASP A 127 -4.17 29.67 -16.82
CA ASP A 127 -3.88 30.72 -15.85
C ASP A 127 -3.16 31.93 -16.48
N ALA A 128 -2.24 31.71 -17.42
CA ALA A 128 -1.54 32.79 -18.11
C ALA A 128 -2.47 33.55 -19.08
N GLU A 129 -3.28 32.83 -19.85
CA GLU A 129 -4.27 33.39 -20.78
C GLU A 129 -5.31 34.25 -20.03
N SER A 130 -5.79 33.78 -18.87
CA SER A 130 -6.76 34.53 -18.04
C SER A 130 -6.24 35.86 -17.47
N ARG A 131 -4.92 36.05 -17.42
CA ARG A 131 -4.27 37.26 -16.91
C ARG A 131 -3.93 38.28 -18.00
N GLN A 132 -4.07 37.92 -19.27
CA GLN A 132 -3.89 38.87 -20.37
C GLN A 132 -5.19 39.67 -20.55
N PRO A 133 -5.14 41.03 -20.49
CA PRO A 133 -6.32 41.84 -20.75
C PRO A 133 -6.76 41.65 -22.20
N ALA A 134 -8.07 41.58 -22.43
CA ALA A 134 -8.63 41.59 -23.78
C ALA A 134 -8.15 42.85 -24.52
N ALA A 135 -7.49 42.64 -25.66
CA ALA A 135 -7.04 43.71 -26.55
C ALA A 135 -8.22 44.37 -27.27
#